data_AF-A0A0H5P0M9-F1
#
_entry.id   AF-A0A0H5P0M9-F1
#
_cell.length_a   1.000
_cell.length_b   1.000
_cell.length_c   1.000
_cell.angle_alpha   90.00
_cell.angle_beta   90.00
_cell.angle_gamma   90.00
#
_symmetry.space_group_name_H-M   'P 1'
#
loop_
_entity.id
_entity.type
_entity.pdbx_description
1 polymer ?
#
loop_
_entity_poly.entity_id
_entity_poly.type
_entity_poly.pdbx_seq_one_letter_code
_entity_poly.pdbx_strand_id
1 'polypeptide(L)'
;MQGWCDARRRDRSIAINENLWSRDTAPGPYHPGMSFTVAEPTGDRVEDYRRLVAQAAALIEGEPDRVANAANLSALIYHSLPEVNWAGFYFAAGDELVVGPFQGKPACVRIAFGKGVCGTAAATRTTQLVSDVHAFPGHIACDADSRSEIVVPLVRDDTVIGVLDLDSPRPGRFDTVDRDGLEAVAGVFLDAL
;
A
#
# COMPACT_ATOMS: atom_id res chain seq x y z
N MET A 1 -51.48 15.69 -32.23
CA MET A 1 -51.09 16.39 -30.99
C MET A 1 -50.81 15.34 -29.93
N GLN A 2 -49.63 15.43 -29.29
CA GLN A 2 -49.25 14.88 -27.96
C GLN A 2 -49.30 13.34 -27.80
N GLY A 3 -48.29 12.62 -27.30
CA GLY A 3 -46.94 12.91 -26.78
C GLY A 3 -46.34 11.53 -26.42
N TRP A 4 -45.19 11.14 -26.98
CA TRP A 4 -43.89 11.08 -26.31
C TRP A 4 -43.92 10.84 -24.79
N CYS A 5 -43.74 9.57 -24.37
CA CYS A 5 -42.75 9.15 -23.36
C CYS A 5 -42.73 7.61 -23.24
N ASP A 6 -41.94 6.93 -24.09
CA ASP A 6 -41.64 5.49 -23.94
C ASP A 6 -40.28 5.35 -23.24
N ALA A 7 -40.31 5.36 -21.90
CA ALA A 7 -39.14 5.15 -21.06
C ALA A 7 -38.89 3.64 -20.90
N ARG A 8 -38.26 3.04 -21.91
CA ARG A 8 -37.62 1.72 -21.79
C ARG A 8 -36.59 1.75 -20.66
N ARG A 9 -36.93 1.13 -19.51
CA ARG A 9 -35.96 0.70 -18.50
C ARG A 9 -35.01 -0.29 -19.18
N ARG A 10 -33.78 0.15 -19.47
CA ARG A 10 -32.70 -0.77 -19.82
C ARG A 10 -32.21 -1.38 -18.51
N ASP A 11 -32.68 -2.60 -18.28
CA ASP A 11 -31.95 -3.57 -17.49
C ASP A 11 -30.48 -3.59 -17.97
N ARG A 12 -29.55 -3.28 -17.08
CA ARG A 12 -28.11 -3.44 -17.32
C ARG A 12 -27.63 -4.67 -16.54
N SER A 13 -28.19 -5.82 -16.88
CA SER A 13 -27.54 -7.09 -16.62
C SER A 13 -26.38 -7.23 -17.63
N ILE A 14 -25.17 -6.97 -17.17
CA ILE A 14 -23.96 -7.34 -17.91
C ILE A 14 -23.83 -8.85 -17.76
N ALA A 15 -24.10 -9.59 -18.83
CA ALA A 15 -23.76 -11.00 -18.92
C ALA A 15 -22.24 -11.14 -18.94
N ILE A 16 -21.68 -11.71 -17.88
CA ILE A 16 -20.28 -12.14 -17.84
C ILE A 16 -20.22 -13.43 -18.65
N ASN A 17 -19.47 -13.41 -19.75
CA ASN A 17 -19.26 -14.57 -20.60
C ASN A 17 -18.32 -15.56 -19.87
N GLU A 18 -18.82 -16.71 -19.43
CA GLU A 18 -18.08 -17.69 -18.60
C GLU A 18 -16.97 -18.45 -19.35
N ASN A 19 -16.67 -18.14 -20.61
CA ASN A 19 -15.75 -18.93 -21.45
C ASN A 19 -14.36 -18.32 -21.70
N LEU A 20 -13.79 -17.57 -20.74
CA LEU A 20 -12.41 -17.02 -20.86
C LEU A 20 -11.34 -17.72 -19.98
N TRP A 21 -11.68 -18.78 -19.26
CA TRP A 21 -10.73 -19.51 -18.40
C TRP A 21 -10.22 -20.83 -19.02
N SER A 22 -9.68 -20.76 -20.25
CA SER A 22 -8.89 -21.85 -20.81
C SER A 22 -7.51 -21.33 -21.19
N ARG A 23 -6.58 -21.40 -20.23
CA ARG A 23 -5.15 -21.56 -20.49
C ARG A 23 -4.56 -22.49 -19.44
N ASP A 24 -4.01 -23.59 -19.96
CA ASP A 24 -3.40 -24.71 -19.26
C ASP A 24 -2.14 -24.31 -18.49
N THR A 25 -2.31 -23.83 -17.27
CA THR A 25 -1.32 -23.98 -16.20
C THR A 25 -2.08 -24.41 -14.96
N ALA A 26 -1.92 -25.68 -14.58
CA ALA A 26 -2.48 -26.17 -13.33
C ALA A 26 -1.94 -25.29 -12.19
N PRO A 27 -2.80 -24.64 -11.38
CA PRO A 27 -2.33 -24.02 -10.15
C PRO A 27 -1.63 -25.11 -9.33
N GLY A 28 -0.46 -24.79 -8.78
CA GLY A 28 0.23 -25.66 -7.82
C GLY A 28 -0.73 -26.07 -6.69
N PRO A 29 -0.42 -27.15 -5.95
CA PRO A 29 -1.31 -27.65 -4.92
C PRO A 29 -1.70 -26.54 -3.95
N TYR A 30 -3.01 -26.25 -3.88
CA TYR A 30 -3.59 -25.40 -2.86
C TYR A 30 -3.14 -25.93 -1.49
N HIS A 31 -2.35 -25.16 -0.75
CA HIS A 31 -1.93 -25.49 0.61
C HIS A 31 -3.05 -25.05 1.58
N PRO A 32 -3.88 -25.97 2.11
CA PRO A 32 -4.90 -25.61 3.08
C PRO A 32 -4.18 -25.41 4.42
N GLY A 33 -3.77 -24.18 4.73
CA GLY A 33 -3.04 -23.93 5.98
C GLY A 33 -2.59 -22.51 6.29
N MET A 34 -2.66 -21.55 5.35
CA MET A 34 -2.33 -20.17 5.69
C MET A 34 -3.49 -19.50 6.44
N SER A 35 -3.57 -19.76 7.75
CA SER A 35 -4.34 -18.94 8.67
C SER A 35 -3.52 -17.71 9.00
N PHE A 36 -3.91 -16.56 8.45
CA PHE A 36 -3.37 -15.27 8.89
C PHE A 36 -3.96 -14.94 10.26
N THR A 37 -3.12 -14.99 11.29
CA THR A 37 -3.45 -14.48 12.63
C THR A 37 -2.57 -13.27 12.88
N VAL A 38 -3.20 -12.10 13.04
CA VAL A 38 -2.51 -10.91 13.57
C VAL A 38 -2.05 -11.27 14.98
N ALA A 39 -0.74 -11.23 15.21
CA ALA A 39 -0.22 -11.43 16.56
C ALA A 39 -0.57 -10.21 17.40
N GLU A 40 -1.08 -10.43 18.61
CA GLU A 40 -1.30 -9.34 19.57
C GLU A 40 0.03 -8.62 19.86
N PRO A 41 0.04 -7.28 19.97
CA PRO A 41 1.23 -6.51 20.31
C PRO A 41 1.85 -7.00 21.61
N THR A 42 3.17 -7.17 21.62
CA THR A 42 3.90 -7.65 22.80
C THR A 42 4.09 -6.57 23.86
N GLY A 43 3.86 -5.30 23.51
CA GLY A 43 4.18 -4.13 24.33
C GLY A 43 5.61 -3.62 24.13
N ASP A 44 6.44 -4.37 23.39
CA ASP A 44 7.74 -3.94 22.91
C ASP A 44 7.66 -3.72 21.38
N ARG A 45 7.60 -2.45 20.99
CA ARG A 45 7.44 -2.09 19.57
C ARG A 45 8.62 -2.54 18.70
N VAL A 46 9.82 -2.63 19.24
CA VAL A 46 10.99 -3.10 18.47
C VAL A 46 10.82 -4.58 18.14
N GLU A 47 10.39 -5.38 19.12
CA GLU A 47 10.09 -6.79 18.92
C GLU A 47 8.88 -6.99 18.00
N ASP A 48 7.84 -6.17 18.13
CA ASP A 48 6.66 -6.21 17.26
C ASP A 48 7.05 -5.97 15.79
N TYR A 49 7.90 -4.98 15.52
CA TYR A 49 8.44 -4.75 14.17
C TYR A 49 9.36 -5.89 13.70
N ARG A 50 10.20 -6.46 14.59
CA ARG A 50 11.01 -7.63 14.25
C ARG A 50 10.14 -8.81 13.79
N ARG A 51 9.01 -9.04 14.47
CA ARG A 51 8.04 -10.08 14.11
C ARG A 51 7.34 -9.75 12.80
N LEU A 52 6.92 -8.50 12.60
CA LEU A 52 6.31 -8.02 11.36
C LEU A 52 7.24 -8.25 10.15
N VAL A 53 8.52 -7.92 10.26
CA VAL A 53 9.53 -8.15 9.21
C VAL A 53 9.69 -9.64 8.91
N ALA A 54 9.76 -10.49 9.94
CA ALA A 54 9.86 -11.93 9.75
C ALA A 54 8.61 -12.52 9.06
N GLN A 55 7.43 -12.02 9.41
CA GLN A 55 6.17 -12.40 8.76
C GLN A 55 6.12 -11.91 7.32
N ALA A 56 6.56 -10.68 7.04
CA ALA A 56 6.65 -10.14 5.70
C ALA A 56 7.54 -11.01 4.80
N ALA A 57 8.73 -11.39 5.29
CA ALA A 57 9.67 -12.22 4.53
C ALA A 57 9.09 -13.61 4.22
N ALA A 58 8.48 -14.26 5.21
CA ALA A 58 7.85 -15.56 5.03
C ALA A 58 6.62 -15.50 4.09
N LEU A 59 5.87 -14.40 4.12
CA LEU A 59 4.64 -14.23 3.33
C LEU A 59 4.91 -14.13 1.83
N ILE A 60 6.05 -13.54 1.44
CA ILE A 60 6.39 -13.29 0.04
C ILE A 60 7.53 -14.20 -0.46
N GLU A 61 7.97 -15.16 0.36
CA GLU A 61 9.07 -16.05 0.01
C GLU A 61 8.76 -16.85 -1.27
N GLY A 62 9.63 -16.71 -2.27
CA GLY A 62 9.51 -17.43 -3.54
C GLY A 62 8.44 -16.92 -4.50
N GLU A 63 7.75 -15.83 -4.17
CA GLU A 63 6.77 -15.19 -5.06
C GLU A 63 7.41 -14.00 -5.82
N PRO A 64 7.56 -14.07 -7.15
CA PRO A 64 8.14 -12.97 -7.93
C PRO A 64 7.14 -11.88 -8.35
N ASP A 65 5.83 -12.09 -8.20
CA ASP A 65 4.84 -11.11 -8.63
C ASP A 65 4.78 -9.91 -7.67
N ARG A 66 5.30 -8.78 -8.15
CA ARG A 66 5.32 -7.51 -7.43
C ARG A 66 3.95 -7.09 -6.89
N VAL A 67 2.88 -7.29 -7.66
CA VAL A 67 1.54 -6.83 -7.28
C VAL A 67 0.99 -7.72 -6.17
N ALA A 68 1.16 -9.03 -6.27
CA ALA A 68 0.81 -9.98 -5.22
C ALA A 68 1.53 -9.67 -3.91
N ASN A 69 2.86 -9.45 -3.97
CA ASN A 69 3.67 -9.10 -2.81
C ASN A 69 3.23 -7.78 -2.18
N ALA A 70 3.06 -6.72 -2.97
CA ALA A 70 2.62 -5.43 -2.46
C ALA A 70 1.21 -5.50 -1.84
N ALA A 71 0.29 -6.26 -2.45
CA ALA A 71 -1.05 -6.45 -1.91
C ALA A 71 -1.02 -7.16 -0.55
N ASN A 72 -0.30 -8.27 -0.45
CA ASN A 72 -0.18 -9.04 0.79
C ASN A 72 0.55 -8.27 1.89
N LEU A 73 1.62 -7.55 1.55
CA LEU A 73 2.34 -6.72 2.52
C LEU A 73 1.48 -5.54 2.99
N SER A 74 0.73 -4.88 2.11
CA SER A 74 -0.19 -3.80 2.52
C SER A 74 -1.23 -4.30 3.53
N ALA A 75 -1.79 -5.49 3.29
CA ALA A 75 -2.72 -6.13 4.21
C ALA A 75 -2.07 -6.50 5.55
N LEU A 76 -0.89 -7.13 5.52
CA LEU A 76 -0.13 -7.49 6.71
C LEU A 76 0.17 -6.25 7.58
N ILE A 77 0.71 -5.19 6.98
CA ILE A 77 1.04 -3.93 7.67
C ILE A 77 -0.22 -3.31 8.28
N TYR A 78 -1.27 -3.11 7.48
CA TYR A 78 -2.50 -2.42 7.91
C TYR A 78 -3.19 -3.12 9.08
N HIS A 79 -3.17 -4.46 9.09
CA HIS A 79 -3.78 -5.23 10.16
C HIS A 79 -2.88 -5.42 11.38
N SER A 80 -1.57 -5.20 11.27
CA SER A 80 -0.62 -5.38 12.38
C SER A 80 -0.31 -4.10 13.14
N LEU A 81 -0.39 -2.94 12.47
CA LEU A 81 -0.07 -1.66 13.09
C LEU A 81 -1.36 -0.96 13.57
N PRO A 82 -1.47 -0.64 14.88
CA PRO A 82 -2.62 0.06 15.39
C PRO A 82 -2.65 1.51 14.89
N GLU A 83 -3.86 2.05 14.75
CA GLU A 83 -4.11 3.46 14.47
C GLU A 83 -3.53 3.94 13.13
N VAL A 84 -3.57 3.07 12.13
CA VAL A 84 -3.29 3.37 10.73
C VAL A 84 -4.63 3.44 9.97
N ASN A 85 -4.84 4.47 9.15
CA ASN A 85 -6.03 4.60 8.29
C ASN A 85 -5.73 4.35 6.80
N TRP A 86 -4.46 4.34 6.41
CA TRP A 86 -4.02 3.97 5.08
C TRP A 86 -2.64 3.31 5.13
N ALA A 87 -2.43 2.23 4.38
CA ALA A 87 -1.12 1.62 4.20
C ALA A 87 -1.02 0.99 2.80
N GLY A 88 0.01 1.33 2.05
CA GLY A 88 0.10 0.84 0.68
C GLY A 88 1.29 1.36 -0.10
N PHE A 89 1.27 1.06 -1.38
CA PHE A 89 2.37 1.32 -2.29
C PHE A 89 1.96 2.32 -3.36
N TYR A 90 2.90 3.18 -3.76
CA TYR A 90 2.88 3.82 -5.07
C TYR A 90 4.10 3.39 -5.86
N PHE A 91 3.94 3.13 -7.15
CA PHE A 91 5.04 2.74 -8.04
C PHE A 91 5.43 3.87 -8.97
N ALA A 92 6.73 3.99 -9.24
CA ALA A 92 7.24 4.99 -10.18
C ALA A 92 6.80 4.67 -11.61
N ALA A 93 6.35 5.70 -12.33
CA ALA A 93 6.01 5.68 -13.74
C ALA A 93 6.51 6.98 -14.38
N GLY A 94 7.77 6.99 -14.83
CA GLY A 94 8.43 8.21 -15.29
C GLY A 94 8.83 9.11 -14.11
N ASP A 95 8.37 10.35 -14.12
CA ASP A 95 8.59 11.38 -13.08
C ASP A 95 7.41 11.49 -12.09
N GLU A 96 6.52 10.51 -12.10
CA GLU A 96 5.36 10.42 -11.22
C GLU A 96 5.32 9.08 -10.46
N LEU A 97 4.60 9.09 -9.35
CA LEU A 97 4.14 7.93 -8.61
C LEU A 97 2.70 7.62 -9.04
N VAL A 98 2.38 6.34 -9.23
CA VAL A 98 1.02 5.83 -9.52
C VAL A 98 0.62 4.86 -8.41
N VAL A 99 -0.59 5.02 -7.86
CA VAL A 99 -1.07 4.17 -6.76
C VAL A 99 -1.05 2.68 -7.15
N GLY A 100 -0.46 1.87 -6.30
CA GLY A 100 -0.40 0.41 -6.37
C GLY A 100 -1.40 -0.24 -5.39
N PRO A 101 -1.13 -1.47 -4.92
CA PRO A 101 -1.93 -2.10 -3.88
C PRO A 101 -1.86 -1.35 -2.54
N PHE A 102 -3.00 -1.23 -1.86
CA PHE A 102 -3.12 -0.56 -0.57
C PHE A 102 -4.31 -1.09 0.22
N GLN A 103 -4.34 -0.76 1.52
CA GLN A 103 -5.48 -0.88 2.41
C GLN A 103 -5.88 0.52 2.89
N GLY A 104 -7.19 0.81 2.91
CA GLY A 104 -7.72 2.10 3.33
C GLY A 104 -8.78 2.65 2.36
N LYS A 105 -9.12 3.93 2.53
CA LYS A 105 -10.03 4.63 1.60
C LYS A 105 -9.36 4.87 0.24
N PRO A 106 -10.14 5.09 -0.84
CA PRO A 106 -9.57 5.53 -2.12
C PRO A 106 -8.69 6.77 -1.96
N ALA A 107 -7.52 6.75 -2.60
CA ALA A 107 -6.48 7.79 -2.48
C ALA A 107 -6.17 8.45 -3.83
N CYS A 108 -5.20 9.36 -3.85
CA CYS A 108 -4.76 10.04 -5.07
C CYS A 108 -4.17 9.01 -6.06
N VAL A 109 -4.55 9.08 -7.34
CA VAL A 109 -4.09 8.09 -8.33
C VAL A 109 -2.67 8.36 -8.79
N ARG A 110 -2.28 9.63 -8.89
CA ARG A 110 -0.97 10.08 -9.38
C ARG A 110 -0.40 11.19 -8.50
N ILE A 111 0.91 11.13 -8.25
CA ILE A 111 1.65 12.13 -7.47
C ILE A 111 2.98 12.41 -8.17
N ALA A 112 3.21 13.64 -8.63
CA ALA A 112 4.48 14.01 -9.23
C ALA A 112 5.63 13.99 -8.20
N PHE A 113 6.85 13.66 -8.65
CA PHE A 113 8.02 13.71 -7.78
C PHE A 113 8.22 15.14 -7.23
N GLY A 114 8.58 15.23 -5.95
CA GLY A 114 8.71 16.48 -5.20
C GLY A 114 7.40 17.14 -4.78
N LYS A 115 6.24 16.48 -4.96
CA LYS A 115 4.92 16.99 -4.53
C LYS A 115 4.33 16.15 -3.40
N GLY A 116 3.83 16.83 -2.38
CA GLY A 116 3.34 16.16 -1.16
C GLY A 116 4.46 15.38 -0.46
N VAL A 117 4.08 14.62 0.57
CA VAL A 117 5.04 13.82 1.35
C VAL A 117 5.56 12.66 0.51
N CYS A 118 4.67 11.90 -0.14
CA CYS A 118 5.02 10.84 -1.09
C CYS A 118 5.99 11.25 -2.19
N GLY A 119 5.68 12.32 -2.93
CA GLY A 119 6.56 12.81 -3.98
C GLY A 119 7.88 13.34 -3.45
N THR A 120 7.90 13.94 -2.25
CA THR A 120 9.14 14.36 -1.59
C THR A 120 10.03 13.16 -1.29
N ALA A 121 9.49 12.08 -0.72
CA ALA A 121 10.22 10.85 -0.44
C ALA A 121 10.86 10.28 -1.72
N ALA A 122 10.10 10.22 -2.81
CA ALA A 122 10.60 9.75 -4.10
C ALA A 122 11.71 10.65 -4.68
N ALA A 123 11.57 11.97 -4.58
CA ALA A 123 12.54 12.92 -5.11
C ALA A 123 13.85 12.94 -4.30
N THR A 124 13.76 12.91 -2.97
CA THR A 124 14.93 12.98 -2.08
C THR A 124 15.57 11.62 -1.84
N ARG A 125 14.84 10.53 -2.11
CA ARG A 125 15.24 9.15 -1.78
C ARG A 125 15.52 8.97 -0.29
N THR A 126 14.79 9.72 0.54
CA THR A 126 14.86 9.63 2.00
C THR A 126 13.49 9.43 2.59
N THR A 127 13.40 8.61 3.63
CA THR A 127 12.17 8.45 4.40
C THR A 127 11.69 9.78 4.95
N GLN A 128 10.40 10.06 4.77
CA GLN A 128 9.73 11.22 5.33
C GLN A 128 8.96 10.79 6.57
N LEU A 129 9.21 11.46 7.69
CA LEU A 129 8.53 11.21 8.96
C LEU A 129 7.81 12.49 9.38
N VAL A 130 6.49 12.54 9.13
CA VAL A 130 5.70 13.77 9.24
C VAL A 130 4.73 13.68 10.41
N SER A 131 5.02 14.42 11.49
CA SER A 131 4.20 14.40 12.71
C SER A 131 2.86 15.12 12.59
N ASP A 132 2.75 16.11 11.68
CA ASP A 132 1.49 16.78 11.33
C ASP A 132 1.46 17.06 9.83
N VAL A 133 0.64 16.33 9.09
CA VAL A 133 0.55 16.48 7.62
C VAL A 133 0.03 17.85 7.21
N HIS A 134 -0.80 18.52 8.04
CA HIS A 134 -1.30 19.86 7.74
C HIS A 134 -0.23 20.94 7.87
N ALA A 135 0.85 20.65 8.60
CA ALA A 135 2.00 21.54 8.71
C ALA A 135 3.04 21.32 7.59
N PHE A 136 2.90 20.25 6.80
CA PHE A 136 3.84 19.92 5.73
C PHE A 136 3.65 20.85 4.51
N PRO A 137 4.69 21.58 4.07
CA PRO A 137 4.58 22.48 2.93
C PRO A 137 4.21 21.74 1.64
N GLY A 138 3.12 22.15 0.99
CA GLY A 138 2.66 21.51 -0.24
C GLY A 138 2.04 20.12 -0.04
N HIS A 139 1.51 19.86 1.16
CA HIS A 139 0.73 18.65 1.45
C HIS A 139 -0.43 18.46 0.46
N ILE A 140 -0.57 17.23 -0.03
CA ILE A 140 -1.66 16.78 -0.90
C ILE A 140 -2.51 15.83 -0.08
N ALA A 141 -3.60 16.34 0.50
CA ALA A 141 -4.50 15.51 1.30
C ALA A 141 -5.42 14.69 0.38
N CYS A 142 -5.37 13.35 0.48
CA CYS A 142 -6.33 12.45 -0.17
C CYS A 142 -7.41 11.95 0.81
N ASP A 143 -7.05 11.74 2.09
CA ASP A 143 -7.98 11.52 3.20
C ASP A 143 -7.93 12.70 4.19
N ALA A 144 -9.08 13.26 4.55
CA ALA A 144 -9.17 14.38 5.49
C ALA A 144 -8.93 13.95 6.94
N ASP A 145 -9.03 12.65 7.23
CA ASP A 145 -8.79 12.12 8.57
C ASP A 145 -7.30 11.99 8.89
N SER A 146 -6.40 11.93 7.89
CA SER A 146 -4.96 11.76 8.09
C SER A 146 -4.34 12.97 8.80
N ARG A 147 -3.57 12.69 9.85
CA ARG A 147 -2.92 13.67 10.73
C ARG A 147 -1.41 13.48 10.84
N SER A 148 -0.88 12.28 10.65
CA SER A 148 0.56 12.05 10.48
C SER A 148 0.79 11.00 9.39
N GLU A 149 1.98 11.03 8.79
CA GLU A 149 2.32 10.21 7.62
C GLU A 149 3.79 9.77 7.72
N ILE A 150 4.07 8.54 7.32
CA ILE A 150 5.43 8.06 7.09
C ILE A 150 5.51 7.47 5.68
N VAL A 151 6.50 7.94 4.91
CA VAL A 151 6.74 7.46 3.55
C VAL A 151 8.17 6.96 3.43
N VAL A 152 8.33 5.68 3.13
CA VAL A 152 9.60 5.00 2.89
C VAL A 152 9.84 4.86 1.38
N PRO A 153 10.90 5.45 0.81
CA PRO A 153 11.21 5.29 -0.60
C PRO A 153 11.75 3.88 -0.89
N LEU A 154 11.28 3.30 -1.99
CA LEU A 154 11.72 2.00 -2.48
C LEU A 154 12.78 2.23 -3.55
N VAL A 155 14.05 2.12 -3.20
CA VAL A 155 15.18 2.43 -4.07
C VAL A 155 16.03 1.19 -4.30
N ARG A 156 16.31 0.88 -5.57
CA ARG A 156 17.24 -0.18 -5.97
C ARG A 156 18.15 0.36 -7.07
N ASP A 157 19.46 0.15 -6.93
CA ASP A 157 20.47 0.56 -7.93
C ASP A 157 20.29 2.03 -8.38
N ASP A 158 20.17 2.94 -7.41
CA ASP A 158 19.92 4.38 -7.63
C ASP A 158 18.64 4.72 -8.41
N THR A 159 17.73 3.76 -8.57
CA THR A 159 16.45 3.90 -9.24
C THR A 159 15.31 3.84 -8.23
N VAL A 160 14.41 4.81 -8.29
CA VAL A 160 13.19 4.81 -7.47
C VAL A 160 12.19 3.85 -8.11
N ILE A 161 11.90 2.75 -7.42
CA ILE A 161 10.89 1.77 -7.80
C ILE A 161 9.49 2.25 -7.39
N GLY A 162 9.42 3.00 -6.29
CA GLY A 162 8.18 3.50 -5.72
C GLY A 162 8.36 4.03 -4.31
N VAL A 163 7.28 4.05 -3.54
CA VAL A 163 7.25 4.34 -2.10
C VAL A 163 6.30 3.39 -1.40
N LEU A 164 6.61 3.06 -0.14
CA LEU A 164 5.68 2.51 0.84
C LEU A 164 5.19 3.68 1.71
N ASP A 165 3.88 3.86 1.78
CA ASP A 165 3.22 5.00 2.40
C ASP A 165 2.20 4.52 3.45
N LEU A 166 2.22 5.16 4.62
CA LEU A 166 1.32 4.90 5.72
C LEU A 166 0.82 6.22 6.33
N ASP A 167 -0.50 6.31 6.49
CA ASP A 167 -1.18 7.40 7.17
C ASP A 167 -1.74 6.98 8.53
N SER A 168 -1.88 7.95 9.42
CA SER A 168 -2.61 7.80 10.68
C SER A 168 -3.56 8.96 10.94
N PRO A 169 -4.75 8.73 11.53
CA PRO A 169 -5.61 9.79 12.00
C PRO A 169 -5.11 10.46 13.29
N ARG A 170 -4.01 9.95 13.87
CA ARG A 170 -3.37 10.54 15.04
C ARG A 170 -2.18 11.40 14.63
N PRO A 171 -2.04 12.62 15.17
CA PRO A 171 -0.80 13.38 15.07
C PRO A 171 0.37 12.63 15.73
N GLY A 172 1.55 12.70 15.13
CA GLY A 172 2.78 12.10 15.66
C GLY A 172 2.66 10.59 15.93
N ARG A 173 1.88 9.86 15.13
CA ARG A 173 1.74 8.41 15.29
C ARG A 173 3.05 7.68 15.03
N PHE A 174 3.81 8.17 14.06
CA PHE A 174 5.04 7.55 13.62
C PHE A 174 6.26 8.19 14.27
N ASP A 175 7.22 7.37 14.67
CA ASP A 175 8.52 7.74 15.20
C ASP A 175 9.66 6.96 14.53
N THR A 176 10.85 7.03 15.12
CA THR A 176 12.03 6.34 14.58
C THR A 176 11.92 4.82 14.64
N VAL A 177 11.18 4.25 15.59
CA VAL A 177 10.96 2.80 15.66
C VAL A 177 10.07 2.35 14.49
N ASP A 178 9.04 3.14 14.15
CA ASP A 178 8.23 2.85 12.95
C ASP A 178 9.08 2.96 11.69
N ARG A 179 9.91 4.01 11.57
CA ARG A 179 10.81 4.18 10.43
C ARG A 179 11.72 2.97 10.24
N ASP A 180 12.47 2.60 11.27
CA ASP A 180 13.48 1.55 11.16
C ASP A 180 12.82 0.19 10.83
N GLY A 181 11.64 -0.08 11.40
CA GLY A 181 10.86 -1.29 11.09
C GLY A 181 10.25 -1.30 9.69
N LEU A 182 9.70 -0.18 9.23
CA LEU A 182 9.10 -0.06 7.89
C LEU A 182 10.14 -0.04 6.78
N GLU A 183 11.32 0.54 7.02
CA GLU A 183 12.48 0.42 6.13
C GLU A 183 12.94 -1.03 5.98
N ALA A 184 12.92 -1.82 7.07
CA ALA A 184 13.22 -3.25 6.98
C ALA A 184 12.16 -4.03 6.18
N VAL A 185 10.87 -3.71 6.34
CA VAL A 185 9.80 -4.31 5.51
C VAL A 185 9.94 -3.91 4.04
N ALA A 186 10.30 -2.65 3.76
CA ALA A 186 10.60 -2.20 2.41
C ALA A 186 11.79 -2.95 1.79
N GLY A 187 12.83 -3.24 2.57
CA GLY A 187 13.95 -4.08 2.16
C GLY A 187 13.52 -5.48 1.75
N VAL A 188 12.67 -6.12 2.57
CA VAL A 188 12.06 -7.43 2.25
C VAL A 188 11.30 -7.39 0.93
N PHE A 189 10.44 -6.38 0.74
CA PHE A 189 9.70 -6.22 -0.52
C PHE A 189 10.65 -6.07 -1.72
N LEU A 190 11.68 -5.23 -1.58
CA LEU A 190 12.66 -5.02 -2.64
C LEU A 190 13.35 -6.34 -2.97
N ASP A 191 13.91 -7.06 -2.01
CA ASP A 191 14.65 -8.31 -2.22
C ASP A 191 13.88 -9.38 -3.00
N ALA A 192 12.55 -9.35 -2.98
CA ALA A 192 11.68 -10.27 -3.74
C ALA A 192 11.42 -9.86 -5.20
N LEU A 193 11.76 -8.62 -5.60
CA LEU A 193 11.68 -8.11 -6.97
C LEU A 193 12.83 -8.59 -7.85
#